data_AF-A0A3B9A9H1-F1
#
_entry.id   AF-A0A3B9A9H1-F1
#
_cell.length_a   1.000
_cell.length_b   1.000
_cell.length_c   1.000
_cell.angle_alpha   90.00
_cell.angle_beta   90.00
_cell.angle_gamma   90.00
#
_symmetry.space_group_name_H-M   'P 1'
#
loop_
_entity.id
_entity.type
_entity.pdbx_description
1 polymer ?
#
loop_
_entity_poly.entity_id
_entity_poly.type
_entity_poly.pdbx_seq_one_letter_code
_entity_poly.pdbx_strand_id
1 'polypeptide(L)'
;MSDNEVPGLSDAEVSGLLAKEVVGHFGGGKVENIEKMSGGASRETWSFDWADDSGNTTGLILRRDPGNTGSSGEEGWRGGKTTYSLDRTTEAELQKVVSEAGGLVAKVHFAIPKSHALGDCYVMDRIEGEVLAPRILRDEAFAEARKTMAYQCGEILAGLHAVEPAS
;
A
#
# COMPACT_ATOMS: atom_id res chain seq x y z
N MET A 1 19.79 20.33 -24.36
CA MET A 1 19.54 20.64 -22.94
C MET A 1 19.40 19.31 -22.25
N SER A 2 20.38 18.95 -21.43
CA SER A 2 20.46 17.68 -20.74
C SER A 2 19.39 17.62 -19.66
N ASP A 3 18.43 16.70 -19.80
CA ASP A 3 17.52 16.30 -18.75
C ASP A 3 18.34 15.71 -17.59
N ASN A 4 18.66 16.57 -16.62
CA ASN A 4 19.17 16.14 -15.33
C ASN A 4 17.95 15.68 -14.52
N GLU A 5 17.52 14.43 -14.76
CA GLU A 5 16.55 13.77 -13.90
C GLU A 5 17.18 13.67 -12.51
N VAL A 6 16.66 14.44 -11.55
CA VAL A 6 17.09 14.35 -10.15
C VAL A 6 16.85 12.90 -9.72
N PRO A 7 17.85 12.16 -9.22
CA PRO A 7 17.64 10.80 -8.77
C PRO A 7 16.54 10.78 -7.72
N GLY A 8 15.59 9.84 -7.85
CA GLY A 8 14.60 9.62 -6.80
C GLY A 8 15.26 9.36 -5.45
N LEU A 9 14.50 9.56 -4.36
CA LEU A 9 14.98 9.31 -3.00
C LEU A 9 15.65 7.93 -2.88
N SER A 10 16.81 7.89 -2.24
CA SER A 10 17.46 6.65 -1.83
C SER A 10 16.63 5.91 -0.79
N ASP A 11 16.86 4.61 -0.67
CA ASP A 11 16.14 3.77 0.29
C ASP A 11 16.30 4.23 1.75
N ALA A 12 17.47 4.80 2.09
CA ALA A 12 17.74 5.37 3.41
C ALA A 12 16.96 6.67 3.66
N GLU A 13 16.83 7.53 2.63
CA GLU A 13 16.02 8.76 2.73
C GLU A 13 14.54 8.43 2.88
N VAL A 14 14.03 7.44 2.13
CA VAL A 14 12.65 6.98 2.28
C VAL A 14 12.40 6.44 3.68
N SER A 15 13.31 5.59 4.19
CA SER A 15 13.19 5.03 5.54
C SER A 15 13.18 6.10 6.64
N GLY A 16 14.05 7.10 6.54
CA GLY A 16 14.12 8.19 7.52
C GLY A 16 12.89 9.10 7.51
N LEU A 17 12.39 9.44 6.32
CA LEU A 17 11.16 10.22 6.17
C LEU A 17 9.93 9.42 6.65
N LEU A 18 9.84 8.14 6.30
CA LEU A 18 8.77 7.25 6.76
C LEU A 18 8.71 7.20 8.29
N ALA A 19 9.85 6.95 8.94
CA ALA A 19 9.91 6.89 10.40
C ALA A 19 9.43 8.19 11.06
N LYS A 20 9.82 9.34 10.50
CA LYS A 20 9.38 10.66 10.99
C LYS A 20 7.86 10.85 10.87
N GLU A 21 7.27 10.51 9.72
CA GLU A 21 5.83 10.67 9.52
C GLU A 21 5.02 9.73 10.41
N VAL A 22 5.46 8.48 10.56
CA VAL A 22 4.78 7.50 11.44
C VAL A 22 4.78 7.96 12.90
N VAL A 23 5.92 8.44 13.42
CA VAL A 23 6.00 9.01 14.77
C VAL A 23 5.11 10.25 14.90
N GLY A 24 5.07 11.11 13.88
CA GLY A 24 4.20 12.29 13.86
C GLY A 24 2.71 11.95 13.92
N HIS A 25 2.29 10.87 13.27
CA HIS A 25 0.89 10.45 13.20
C HIS A 25 0.44 9.58 14.39
N PHE A 26 1.30 8.69 14.90
CA PHE A 26 0.95 7.77 15.99
C PHE A 26 1.42 8.23 17.38
N GLY A 27 2.39 9.14 17.45
CA GLY A 27 2.90 9.67 18.72
C GLY A 27 4.02 8.82 19.32
N GLY A 28 3.88 8.47 20.61
CA GLY A 28 4.92 7.80 21.39
C GLY A 28 5.21 6.37 20.93
N GLY A 29 6.39 6.16 20.36
CA GLY A 29 6.87 4.86 19.89
C GLY A 29 8.02 4.99 18.89
N LYS A 30 8.31 3.90 18.20
CA LYS A 30 9.39 3.82 17.19
C LYS A 30 9.01 2.92 16.02
N VAL A 31 9.60 3.24 14.87
CA VAL A 31 9.53 2.40 13.67
C VAL A 31 10.72 1.44 13.64
N GLU A 32 10.45 0.18 13.35
CA GLU A 32 11.42 -0.91 13.28
C GLU A 32 11.26 -1.72 11.98
N ASN A 33 12.27 -2.53 11.65
CA ASN A 33 12.22 -3.52 10.57
C ASN A 33 11.74 -2.98 9.20
N ILE A 34 12.15 -1.76 8.84
CA ILE A 34 11.80 -1.17 7.54
C ILE A 34 12.50 -1.97 6.43
N GLU A 35 11.70 -2.50 5.52
CA GLU A 35 12.15 -3.28 4.37
C GLU A 35 11.40 -2.84 3.10
N LYS A 36 12.15 -2.60 2.03
CA LYS A 36 11.57 -2.39 0.70
C LYS A 36 11.17 -3.74 0.10
N MET A 37 9.90 -3.92 -0.18
CA MET A 37 9.39 -5.14 -0.82
C MET A 37 9.73 -5.14 -2.32
N SER A 38 9.99 -6.32 -2.88
CA SER A 38 10.20 -6.47 -4.32
C SER A 38 8.92 -6.12 -5.08
N GLY A 39 8.96 -5.02 -5.83
CA GLY A 39 7.89 -4.49 -6.65
C GLY A 39 8.47 -3.62 -7.76
N GLY A 40 7.83 -3.57 -8.92
CA GLY A 40 8.34 -2.84 -10.09
C GLY A 40 8.59 -1.35 -9.82
N ALA A 41 9.48 -0.73 -10.60
CA ALA A 41 10.00 0.62 -10.38
C ALA A 41 8.96 1.76 -10.31
N SER A 42 7.72 1.54 -10.76
CA SER A 42 6.67 2.56 -10.78
C SER A 42 5.83 2.66 -9.50
N ARG A 43 5.86 1.63 -8.63
CA ARG A 43 5.10 1.59 -7.37
C ARG A 43 5.89 0.85 -6.30
N GLU A 44 6.35 1.60 -5.31
CA GLU A 44 7.12 1.07 -4.19
C GLU A 44 6.19 0.64 -3.06
N THR A 45 6.53 -0.48 -2.44
CA THR A 45 5.87 -0.99 -1.24
C THR A 45 6.93 -1.25 -0.19
N TRP A 46 6.73 -0.72 1.01
CA TRP A 46 7.64 -0.89 2.13
C TRP A 46 6.91 -1.52 3.30
N SER A 47 7.48 -2.57 3.87
CA SER A 47 7.01 -3.21 5.10
C SER A 47 7.79 -2.67 6.28
N PHE A 48 7.12 -2.46 7.41
CA PHE A 48 7.76 -2.02 8.65
C PHE A 48 6.90 -2.38 9.85
N ASP A 49 7.46 -2.25 11.04
CA ASP A 49 6.73 -2.45 12.29
C ASP A 49 6.67 -1.13 13.08
N TRP A 50 5.52 -0.85 13.68
CA TRP A 50 5.36 0.22 14.67
C TRP A 50 5.31 -0.39 16.07
N ALA A 51 6.30 -0.07 16.90
CA ALA A 51 6.31 -0.43 18.32
C ALA A 51 5.90 0.79 19.16
N ASP A 52 4.73 0.72 19.79
CA ASP A 52 4.26 1.78 20.68
C ASP A 52 4.94 1.74 22.06
N ASP A 53 4.86 2.83 22.81
CA ASP A 53 5.43 2.93 24.16
C ASP A 53 4.76 1.98 25.18
N SER A 54 3.61 1.39 24.84
CA SER A 54 2.91 0.40 25.67
C SER A 54 3.42 -1.03 25.44
N GLY A 55 4.35 -1.21 24.49
CA GLY A 55 4.94 -2.51 24.15
C GLY A 55 4.16 -3.31 23.12
N ASN A 56 3.17 -2.73 22.44
CA ASN A 56 2.48 -3.38 21.33
C ASN A 56 3.24 -3.14 20.03
N THR A 57 3.23 -4.15 19.16
CA THR A 57 3.81 -4.06 17.81
C THR A 57 2.73 -4.27 16.75
N THR A 58 2.66 -3.36 15.80
CA THR A 58 1.73 -3.42 14.65
C THR A 58 2.53 -3.46 13.35
N GLY A 59 2.29 -4.46 12.51
CA GLY A 59 2.87 -4.54 11.16
C GLY A 59 2.15 -3.61 10.20
N LEU A 60 2.91 -2.84 9.42
CA LEU A 60 2.40 -1.80 8.54
C LEU A 60 3.05 -1.84 7.15
N ILE A 61 2.34 -1.29 6.18
CA ILE A 61 2.78 -1.14 4.80
C ILE A 61 2.69 0.33 4.39
N LEU A 62 3.77 0.88 3.80
CA LEU A 62 3.74 2.12 3.04
C LEU A 62 3.59 1.78 1.55
N ARG A 63 2.62 2.41 0.89
CA ARG A 63 2.40 2.37 -0.56
C ARG A 63 2.78 3.73 -1.15
N ARG A 64 3.76 3.76 -2.05
CA ARG A 64 4.37 5.00 -2.54
C ARG A 64 4.53 4.99 -4.07
N ASP A 65 4.24 6.12 -4.69
CA ASP A 65 4.75 6.42 -6.03
C ASP A 65 6.10 7.16 -5.88
N PRO A 66 7.22 6.65 -6.42
CA PRO A 66 8.49 7.36 -6.37
C PRO A 66 8.34 8.68 -7.14
N GLY A 67 8.35 9.79 -6.40
CA GLY A 67 8.24 11.13 -6.97
C GLY A 67 9.29 11.34 -8.06
N ASN A 68 8.84 11.85 -9.21
CA ASN A 68 9.65 12.23 -10.36
C ASN A 68 10.35 11.08 -11.12
N THR A 69 9.71 9.93 -11.29
CA THR A 69 10.00 9.08 -12.46
C THR A 69 9.22 9.66 -13.65
N GLY A 70 9.93 10.32 -14.57
CA GLY A 70 9.32 10.99 -15.71
C GLY A 70 8.47 10.03 -16.53
N SER A 71 7.18 10.37 -16.67
CA SER A 71 6.36 10.23 -17.89
C SER A 71 4.90 10.52 -17.53
N SER A 72 4.58 11.79 -17.30
CA SER A 72 3.25 12.32 -17.61
C SER A 72 3.19 12.66 -19.10
N GLY A 73 3.48 11.67 -19.94
CA GLY A 73 3.32 11.74 -21.39
C GLY A 73 2.08 10.94 -21.78
N GLU A 74 1.34 11.44 -22.77
CA GLU A 74 0.15 10.76 -23.32
C GLU A 74 0.47 9.42 -24.01
N GLU A 75 1.75 9.06 -24.16
CA GLU A 75 2.19 7.84 -24.83
C GLU A 75 2.43 6.68 -23.84
N GLY A 76 1.35 5.89 -23.66
CA GLY A 76 1.32 4.44 -23.83
C GLY A 76 2.48 3.55 -23.36
N TRP A 77 2.11 2.57 -22.53
CA TRP A 77 2.63 1.19 -22.54
C TRP A 77 4.17 1.04 -22.57
N ARG A 78 4.83 1.42 -21.48
CA ARG A 78 6.06 0.81 -20.93
C ARG A 78 6.44 1.56 -19.66
N GLY A 79 5.89 1.14 -18.53
CA GLY A 79 6.31 1.61 -17.20
C GLY A 79 5.82 2.99 -16.73
N GLY A 80 5.15 3.77 -17.57
CA GLY A 80 4.49 5.03 -17.19
C GLY A 80 3.06 4.85 -16.66
N LYS A 81 2.61 5.78 -15.82
CA LYS A 81 1.22 5.87 -15.33
C LYS A 81 0.26 5.84 -16.52
N THR A 82 -0.54 4.78 -16.66
CA THR A 82 -1.64 4.78 -17.62
C THR A 82 -2.66 5.84 -17.20
N THR A 83 -3.52 6.28 -18.12
CA THR A 83 -4.69 7.16 -17.83
C THR A 83 -5.64 6.57 -16.77
N TYR A 84 -5.45 5.29 -16.40
CA TYR A 84 -6.19 4.56 -15.37
C TYR A 84 -5.40 4.38 -14.05
N SER A 85 -4.19 4.93 -13.94
CA SER A 85 -3.44 4.86 -12.69
C SER A 85 -4.01 5.87 -11.69
N LEU A 86 -4.79 5.37 -10.73
CA LEU A 86 -5.19 6.13 -9.55
C LEU A 86 -3.95 6.66 -8.81
N ASP A 87 -4.01 7.93 -8.44
CA ASP A 87 -3.07 8.51 -7.48
C ASP A 87 -3.23 7.83 -6.11
N ARG A 88 -2.20 7.92 -5.25
CA ARG A 88 -2.18 7.20 -3.97
C ARG A 88 -3.19 7.77 -2.99
N THR A 89 -3.48 9.07 -3.06
CA THR A 89 -4.50 9.71 -2.22
C THR A 89 -5.89 9.14 -2.55
N THR A 90 -6.26 9.05 -3.84
CA THR A 90 -7.51 8.43 -4.27
C THR A 90 -7.59 6.94 -3.91
N GLU A 91 -6.49 6.17 -4.04
CA GLU A 91 -6.46 4.76 -3.62
C GLU A 91 -6.72 4.62 -2.11
N ALA A 92 -6.09 5.48 -1.29
CA ALA A 92 -6.28 5.49 0.15
C ALA A 92 -7.73 5.84 0.56
N GLU A 93 -8.35 6.82 -0.12
CA GLU A 93 -9.74 7.22 0.14
C GLU A 93 -10.73 6.11 -0.24
N LEU A 94 -10.59 5.51 -1.43
CA LEU A 94 -11.43 4.37 -1.84
C LEU A 94 -11.32 3.21 -0.85
N GLN A 95 -10.10 2.88 -0.41
CA GLN A 95 -9.88 1.80 0.55
C GLN A 95 -10.52 2.11 1.91
N LYS A 96 -10.52 3.38 2.36
CA LYS A 96 -11.27 3.80 3.57
C LYS A 96 -12.76 3.62 3.40
N VAL A 97 -13.34 4.10 2.29
CA VAL A 97 -14.78 3.97 2.00
C VAL A 97 -15.21 2.50 2.02
N VAL A 98 -14.42 1.62 1.38
CA VAL A 98 -14.70 0.17 1.39
C VAL A 98 -14.59 -0.40 2.81
N SER A 99 -13.60 0.00 3.59
CA SER A 99 -13.45 -0.43 4.99
C SER A 99 -14.63 0.00 5.86
N GLU A 100 -15.08 1.25 5.73
CA GLU A 100 -16.21 1.83 6.47
C GLU A 100 -17.54 1.16 6.09
N ALA A 101 -17.67 0.69 4.85
CA ALA A 101 -18.79 -0.13 4.39
C ALA A 101 -18.72 -1.61 4.86
N GLY A 102 -17.71 -1.98 5.65
CA GLY A 102 -17.52 -3.35 6.16
C GLY A 102 -16.79 -4.30 5.20
N GLY A 103 -16.21 -3.77 4.12
CA GLY A 103 -15.41 -4.56 3.19
C GLY A 103 -14.09 -5.06 3.80
N LEU A 104 -13.65 -6.23 3.35
CA LEU A 104 -12.40 -6.86 3.80
C LEU A 104 -11.19 -6.26 3.07
N VAL A 105 -10.72 -5.11 3.56
CA VAL A 105 -9.53 -4.41 3.07
C VAL A 105 -8.61 -4.04 4.23
N ALA A 106 -7.31 -3.84 3.96
CA ALA A 106 -6.39 -3.36 4.98
C ALA A 106 -6.81 -1.96 5.46
N LYS A 107 -6.76 -1.70 6.77
CA LYS A 107 -7.12 -0.39 7.29
C LYS A 107 -6.07 0.63 6.89
N VAL A 108 -6.50 1.74 6.29
CA VAL A 108 -5.62 2.89 6.03
C VAL A 108 -5.54 3.74 7.29
N HIS A 109 -4.32 4.01 7.75
CA HIS A 109 -4.09 4.85 8.93
C HIS A 109 -3.98 6.33 8.56
N PHE A 110 -3.16 6.66 7.57
CA PHE A 110 -3.00 8.03 7.09
C PHE A 110 -2.45 8.06 5.66
N ALA A 111 -2.67 9.19 4.98
CA ALA A 111 -2.13 9.48 3.66
C ALA A 111 -1.23 10.71 3.73
N ILE A 112 -0.19 10.74 2.90
CA ILE A 112 0.77 11.81 2.80
C ILE A 112 0.64 12.41 1.38
N PRO A 113 0.40 13.72 1.26
CA PRO A 113 0.13 14.34 -0.03
C PRO A 113 1.38 14.40 -0.91
N LYS A 114 1.17 14.46 -2.24
CA LYS A 114 2.23 14.56 -3.26
C LYS A 114 3.25 15.69 -3.03
N SER A 115 2.87 16.77 -2.33
CA SER A 115 3.76 17.88 -2.00
C SER A 115 4.84 17.52 -0.97
N HIS A 116 4.69 16.41 -0.26
CA HIS A 116 5.68 15.92 0.69
C HIS A 116 6.89 15.31 -0.03
N ALA A 117 8.06 15.30 0.62
CA ALA A 117 9.29 14.74 0.03
C ALA A 117 9.17 13.24 -0.31
N LEU A 118 8.39 12.48 0.47
CA LEU A 118 8.05 11.08 0.15
C LEU A 118 7.23 10.94 -1.14
N GLY A 119 6.68 12.02 -1.69
CA GLY A 119 5.71 11.95 -2.76
C GLY A 119 4.36 11.44 -2.27
N ASP A 120 3.50 11.17 -3.24
CA ASP A 120 2.14 10.67 -2.99
C ASP A 120 2.23 9.26 -2.41
N CYS A 121 1.73 9.06 -1.18
CA CYS A 121 1.79 7.78 -0.49
C CYS A 121 0.77 7.65 0.65
N TYR A 122 0.56 6.43 1.13
CA TYR A 122 -0.28 6.16 2.31
C TYR A 122 0.21 4.95 3.10
N VAL A 123 -0.16 4.90 4.38
CA VAL A 123 0.17 3.81 5.31
C VAL A 123 -1.08 3.02 5.65
N MET A 124 -0.97 1.70 5.61
CA MET A 124 -2.03 0.76 5.93
C MET A 124 -1.53 -0.43 6.75
N ASP A 125 -2.44 -1.24 7.28
CA ASP A 125 -2.09 -2.50 7.95
C ASP A 125 -1.30 -3.44 7.02
N ARG A 126 -0.32 -4.15 7.59
CA ARG A 126 0.24 -5.36 6.98
C ARG A 126 -0.66 -6.54 7.33
N ILE A 127 -1.29 -7.13 6.31
CA ILE A 127 -2.13 -8.32 6.48
C ILE A 127 -1.28 -9.56 6.24
N GLU A 128 -1.10 -10.35 7.30
CA GLU A 128 -0.45 -11.65 7.21
C GLU A 128 -1.35 -12.64 6.46
N GLY A 129 -0.77 -13.40 5.54
CA GLY A 129 -1.52 -14.34 4.73
C GLY A 129 -0.67 -15.02 3.66
N GLU A 130 -1.31 -15.89 2.89
CA GLU A 130 -0.71 -16.57 1.76
C GLU A 130 -1.33 -16.06 0.45
N VAL A 131 -0.48 -15.77 -0.53
CA VAL A 131 -0.88 -15.25 -1.85
C VAL A 131 -0.38 -16.13 -3.00
N LEU A 132 0.50 -17.09 -2.72
CA LEU A 132 1.04 -18.02 -3.71
C LEU A 132 0.00 -19.09 -4.04
N ALA A 133 -0.64 -18.93 -5.19
CA ALA A 133 -1.62 -19.87 -5.72
C ALA A 133 -1.16 -21.35 -5.64
N PRO A 134 0.09 -21.74 -5.98
CA PRO A 134 0.51 -23.13 -5.83
C PRO A 134 0.44 -23.67 -4.40
N ARG A 135 0.72 -22.83 -3.38
CA ARG A 135 0.61 -23.23 -1.96
C ARG A 135 -0.86 -23.36 -1.56
N ILE A 136 -1.66 -22.33 -1.84
CA ILE A 136 -3.10 -22.32 -1.55
C ILE A 136 -3.81 -23.54 -2.17
N LEU A 137 -3.44 -23.92 -3.40
CA LEU A 137 -4.10 -25.00 -4.13
C LEU A 137 -3.65 -26.40 -3.75
N ARG A 138 -2.46 -26.58 -3.15
CA ARG A 138 -1.84 -27.90 -2.95
C ARG A 138 -1.53 -28.24 -1.50
N ASP A 139 -1.23 -27.26 -0.66
CA ASP A 139 -0.84 -27.49 0.73
C ASP A 139 -2.06 -27.91 1.55
N GLU A 140 -1.91 -28.92 2.40
CA GLU A 140 -2.99 -29.47 3.21
C GLU A 140 -3.47 -28.48 4.27
N ALA A 141 -2.60 -27.56 4.69
CA ALA A 141 -2.96 -26.47 5.60
C ALA A 141 -4.13 -25.61 5.08
N PHE A 142 -4.37 -25.56 3.77
CA PHE A 142 -5.46 -24.80 3.15
C PHE A 142 -6.65 -25.68 2.70
N ALA A 143 -6.72 -26.95 3.09
CA ALA A 143 -7.77 -27.87 2.64
C ALA A 143 -9.19 -27.38 2.98
N GLU A 144 -9.40 -26.87 4.20
CA GLU A 144 -10.70 -26.32 4.59
C GLU A 144 -11.00 -24.99 3.88
N ALA A 145 -10.02 -24.10 3.78
CA ALA A 145 -10.17 -22.83 3.09
C ALA A 145 -10.60 -23.02 1.61
N ARG A 146 -10.03 -24.00 0.92
CA ARG A 146 -10.39 -24.32 -0.49
C ARG A 146 -11.86 -24.68 -0.68
N LYS A 147 -12.54 -25.20 0.36
CA LYS A 147 -13.97 -25.55 0.29
C LYS A 147 -14.88 -24.32 0.24
N THR A 148 -14.45 -23.20 0.83
CA THR A 148 -15.27 -21.98 0.98
C THR A 148 -14.76 -20.80 0.16
N MET A 149 -13.49 -20.80 -0.24
CA MET A 149 -12.82 -19.64 -0.84
C MET A 149 -13.58 -19.05 -2.03
N ALA A 150 -14.05 -19.88 -2.97
CA ALA A 150 -14.78 -19.38 -4.14
C ALA A 150 -16.10 -18.68 -3.77
N TYR A 151 -16.82 -19.22 -2.78
CA TYR A 151 -18.06 -18.63 -2.28
C TYR A 151 -17.77 -17.30 -1.57
N GLN A 152 -16.78 -17.29 -0.67
CA GLN A 152 -16.35 -16.08 0.05
C GLN A 152 -15.87 -14.98 -0.91
N CYS A 153 -15.13 -15.33 -1.98
CA CYS A 153 -14.76 -14.38 -3.02
C CYS A 153 -16.01 -13.77 -3.70
N GLY A 154 -17.04 -14.57 -3.96
CA GLY A 154 -18.31 -14.09 -4.51
C GLY A 154 -19.04 -13.13 -3.56
N GLU A 155 -19.12 -13.46 -2.27
CA GLU A 155 -19.70 -12.58 -1.25
C GLU A 155 -18.95 -11.26 -1.12
N ILE A 156 -17.62 -11.31 -1.05
CA ILE A 156 -16.76 -10.11 -0.98
C ILE A 156 -16.96 -9.24 -2.22
N LEU A 157 -16.99 -9.84 -3.42
CA LEU A 157 -17.18 -9.10 -4.67
C LEU A 157 -18.57 -8.47 -4.76
N ALA A 158 -19.60 -9.18 -4.31
CA ALA A 158 -20.96 -8.65 -4.24
C ALA A 158 -21.05 -7.47 -3.27
N GLY A 159 -20.42 -7.59 -2.08
CA GLY A 159 -20.31 -6.51 -1.10
C GLY A 159 -19.60 -5.29 -1.67
N LEU A 160 -18.47 -5.49 -2.36
CA LEU A 160 -17.72 -4.41 -2.99
C LEU A 160 -18.55 -3.65 -4.04
N HIS A 161 -19.32 -4.35 -4.88
CA HIS A 161 -20.19 -3.71 -5.87
C HIS A 161 -21.40 -3.00 -5.26
N ALA A 162 -21.75 -3.28 -4.00
CA ALA A 162 -22.84 -2.62 -3.29
C ALA A 162 -22.37 -1.35 -2.55
N VAL A 163 -21.06 -1.09 -2.45
CA VAL A 163 -20.53 0.14 -1.87
C VAL A 163 -20.88 1.31 -2.78
N GLU A 164 -21.55 2.33 -2.23
CA GLU A 164 -21.80 3.57 -2.96
C GLU A 164 -20.47 4.28 -3.23
N PRO A 165 -20.16 4.62 -4.49
CA PRO A 165 -18.96 5.39 -4.80
C PRO A 165 -19.01 6.74 -4.08
N ALA A 166 -17.89 7.16 -3.49
CA ALA A 166 -17.75 8.51 -2.97
C ALA A 166 -18.01 9.52 -4.10
N SER A 167 -18.90 10.49 -3.83
CA SER A 167 -19.28 11.58 -4.74
C SER A 167 -18.22 12.66 -4.85
#